data_AF-A0A2N8M632-F1
#
_entry.id   AF-A0A2N8M632-F1
#
_cell.length_a   1.000
_cell.length_b   1.000
_cell.length_c   1.000
_cell.angle_alpha   90.00
_cell.angle_beta   90.00
_cell.angle_gamma   90.00
#
_symmetry.space_group_name_H-M   'P 1'
#
loop_
_entity.id
_entity.type
_entity.pdbx_description
1 polymer ?
#
loop_
_entity_poly.entity_id
_entity_poly.type
_entity_poly.pdbx_seq_one_letter_code
_entity_poly.pdbx_strand_id
1 'polypeptide(L)'
;LVNTARAKLVDRDAIVKALESGQLAGYAGDVWYPQPAPANHPWRTMPHEGMTPHTSGSTLSAQARYSAGTREILECFYSGRPIREEYLIAQGGHLAGAGAHSYSVR
;
A
#
# COMPACT_ATOMS: atom_id res chain seq x y z
N LEU A 1 6.88 -1.37 16.19
CA LEU A 1 6.88 -0.67 14.88
C LEU A 1 5.59 -1.00 14.15
N VAL A 2 4.94 -0.03 13.52
CA VAL A 2 3.69 -0.26 12.74
C VAL A 2 3.91 0.17 11.30
N ASN A 3 3.52 -0.66 10.33
CA ASN A 3 3.61 -0.35 8.90
C ASN A 3 2.32 -0.75 8.15
N THR A 4 1.54 0.26 7.76
CA THR A 4 0.37 0.12 6.86
C THR A 4 0.58 0.92 5.57
N ALA A 5 1.84 1.23 5.24
CA ALA A 5 2.22 1.96 4.03
C ALA A 5 2.55 1.00 2.90
N ARG A 6 3.78 0.46 2.83
CA ARG A 6 4.19 -0.59 1.88
C ARG A 6 5.27 -1.46 2.52
N ALA A 7 5.22 -2.77 2.29
CA ALA A 7 6.17 -3.71 2.90
C ALA A 7 7.62 -3.48 2.48
N LYS A 8 7.87 -3.08 1.22
CA LYS A 8 9.23 -2.80 0.72
C LYS A 8 9.91 -1.58 1.36
N LEU A 9 9.22 -0.84 2.23
CA LEU A 9 9.84 0.24 3.02
C LEU A 9 10.74 -0.29 4.14
N VAL A 10 10.58 -1.56 4.51
CA VAL A 10 11.42 -2.23 5.50
C VAL A 10 12.11 -3.44 4.86
N ASP A 11 13.28 -3.79 5.35
CA ASP A 11 13.93 -5.05 5.00
C ASP A 11 13.21 -6.21 5.71
N ARG A 12 12.78 -7.21 4.94
CA ARG A 12 11.99 -8.34 5.43
C ARG A 12 12.67 -9.08 6.57
N ASP A 13 13.95 -9.41 6.40
CA ASP A 13 14.68 -10.29 7.32
C ASP A 13 15.24 -9.49 8.50
N ALA A 14 15.50 -8.19 8.32
CA ALA A 14 15.88 -7.30 9.42
C ALA A 14 14.76 -7.16 10.46
N ILE A 15 13.48 -7.10 10.03
CA ILE A 15 12.34 -7.07 10.97
C ILE A 15 12.30 -8.34 11.83
N VAL A 16 12.48 -9.51 11.20
CA VAL A 16 12.49 -10.81 11.92
C VAL A 16 13.59 -10.81 12.96
N LYS A 17 14.82 -10.48 12.56
CA LYS A 17 15.99 -10.42 13.47
C LYS A 17 15.81 -9.42 14.60
N ALA A 18 15.18 -8.27 14.33
CA ALA A 18 14.96 -7.25 15.33
C ALA A 18 13.91 -7.67 16.38
N LEU A 19 12.95 -8.51 16.01
CA LEU A 19 11.99 -9.09 16.95
C LEU A 19 12.62 -10.24 17.75
N GLU A 20 13.39 -11.10 17.10
CA GLU A 20 14.13 -12.19 17.75
C GLU A 20 15.14 -11.67 18.78
N SER A 21 15.84 -10.57 18.48
CA SER A 21 16.80 -9.96 19.40
C SER A 21 16.17 -9.10 20.49
N GLY A 22 14.86 -8.79 20.40
CA GLY A 22 14.16 -7.88 21.31
C GLY A 22 14.43 -6.39 21.04
N GLN A 23 15.18 -6.04 20.00
CA GLN A 23 15.35 -4.65 19.56
C GLN A 23 14.00 -3.98 19.24
N LEU A 24 13.08 -4.75 18.64
CA LEU A 24 11.67 -4.40 18.54
C LEU A 24 10.88 -5.28 19.50
N ALA A 25 10.06 -4.63 20.34
CA ALA A 25 9.11 -5.34 21.19
C ALA A 25 7.89 -5.89 20.43
N GLY A 26 7.69 -5.44 19.18
CA GLY A 26 6.59 -5.91 18.32
C GLY A 26 6.55 -5.22 16.97
N TYR A 27 5.96 -5.90 15.98
CA TYR A 27 5.74 -5.41 14.63
C TYR A 27 4.32 -5.72 14.16
N ALA A 28 3.60 -4.72 13.67
CA ALA A 28 2.23 -4.88 13.18
C ALA A 28 2.04 -4.15 11.84
N GLY A 29 1.13 -4.65 11.02
CA GLY A 29 0.87 -4.09 9.71
C GLY A 29 -0.02 -4.98 8.86
N ASP A 30 -0.48 -4.45 7.74
CA ASP A 30 -1.31 -5.20 6.79
C ASP A 30 -0.67 -5.34 5.40
N VAL A 31 0.50 -4.74 5.18
CA VAL A 31 1.20 -4.74 3.89
C VAL A 31 2.26 -5.83 3.81
N TRP A 32 2.37 -6.47 2.64
CA TRP A 32 3.28 -7.59 2.39
C TRP A 32 4.06 -7.42 1.08
N TYR A 33 5.19 -8.13 0.93
CA TYR A 33 5.89 -8.23 -0.35
C TYR A 33 6.45 -9.64 -0.59
N PRO A 34 6.14 -10.29 -1.73
CA PRO A 34 5.12 -9.90 -2.70
C PRO A 34 3.70 -9.99 -2.12
N GLN A 35 2.69 -9.53 -2.88
CA GLN A 35 1.28 -9.65 -2.51
C GLN A 35 0.53 -10.44 -3.61
N PRO A 36 -0.12 -11.58 -3.28
CA PRO A 36 -0.29 -12.16 -1.95
C PRO A 36 1.02 -12.70 -1.35
N ALA A 37 1.17 -12.59 -0.04
CA ALA A 37 2.33 -13.12 0.66
C ALA A 37 2.32 -14.66 0.58
N PRO A 38 3.43 -15.32 0.20
CA PRO A 38 3.56 -16.76 0.26
C PRO A 38 3.14 -17.32 1.63
N ALA A 39 2.63 -18.55 1.67
CA ALA A 39 2.20 -19.18 2.91
C ALA A 39 3.35 -19.32 3.93
N ASN A 40 4.58 -19.44 3.46
CA ASN A 40 5.80 -19.50 4.27
C ASN A 40 6.49 -18.14 4.48
N HIS A 41 5.80 -17.01 4.27
CA HIS A 41 6.39 -15.69 4.50
C HIS A 41 6.75 -15.52 5.99
N PRO A 42 7.98 -15.10 6.35
CA PRO A 42 8.46 -15.17 7.73
C PRO A 42 7.68 -14.28 8.70
N TRP A 43 7.13 -13.16 8.23
CA TRP A 43 6.28 -12.29 9.05
C TRP A 43 4.97 -12.94 9.52
N ARG A 44 4.58 -14.10 8.99
CA ARG A 44 3.40 -14.84 9.45
C ARG A 44 3.60 -15.54 10.79
N THR A 45 4.84 -15.79 11.20
CA THR A 45 5.16 -16.62 12.37
C THR A 45 6.29 -16.05 13.22
N MET A 46 6.80 -14.85 12.90
CA MET A 46 7.86 -14.22 13.68
C MET A 46 7.34 -13.80 15.07
N PRO A 47 8.21 -13.68 16.09
CA PRO A 47 7.79 -13.33 17.45
C PRO A 47 7.11 -11.96 17.52
N HIS A 48 6.10 -11.82 18.39
CA HIS A 48 5.43 -10.54 18.70
C HIS A 48 4.88 -9.80 17.46
N GLU A 49 4.40 -10.56 16.47
CA GLU A 49 3.76 -10.02 15.28
C GLU A 49 2.27 -9.73 15.51
N GLY A 50 1.76 -8.71 14.84
CA GLY A 50 0.34 -8.34 14.80
C GLY A 50 -0.09 -8.07 13.36
N MET A 51 0.19 -9.00 12.46
CA MET A 51 -0.03 -8.87 11.03
C MET A 51 -1.46 -9.27 10.65
N THR A 52 -2.00 -8.58 9.65
CA THR A 52 -3.21 -8.99 8.94
C THR A 52 -2.93 -9.05 7.44
N PRO A 53 -3.76 -9.73 6.63
CA PRO A 53 -3.75 -9.50 5.19
C PRO A 53 -4.07 -8.02 4.87
N HIS A 54 -3.66 -7.56 3.68
CA HIS A 54 -3.80 -6.16 3.25
C HIS A 54 -5.28 -5.80 3.04
N THR A 55 -5.90 -5.27 4.08
CA THR A 55 -7.35 -5.10 4.17
C THR A 55 -7.78 -3.75 4.73
N SER A 56 -6.86 -2.96 5.30
CA SER A 56 -7.19 -1.64 5.90
C SER A 56 -7.89 -0.70 4.91
N GLY A 57 -7.38 -0.63 3.67
CA GLY A 57 -7.96 0.15 2.58
C GLY A 57 -9.20 -0.44 1.91
N SER A 58 -9.60 -1.67 2.29
CA SER A 58 -10.69 -2.43 1.65
C SER A 58 -11.85 -2.77 2.60
N THR A 59 -12.03 -1.98 3.66
CA THR A 59 -13.25 -2.02 4.47
C THR A 59 -14.47 -1.66 3.62
N LEU A 60 -15.65 -2.20 3.92
CA LEU A 60 -16.89 -1.92 3.14
C LEU A 60 -17.14 -0.42 2.96
N SER A 61 -16.86 0.39 3.99
CA SER A 61 -16.96 1.85 3.93
C SER A 61 -15.99 2.48 2.93
N ALA A 62 -14.75 1.96 2.83
CA ALA A 62 -13.78 2.42 1.85
C ALA A 62 -14.15 1.98 0.43
N GLN A 63 -14.65 0.75 0.26
CA GLN A 63 -15.07 0.22 -1.04
C GLN A 63 -16.14 1.09 -1.70
N ALA A 64 -17.12 1.58 -0.92
CA ALA A 64 -18.14 2.49 -1.44
C ALA A 64 -17.53 3.76 -2.08
N ARG A 65 -16.48 4.33 -1.47
CA ARG A 65 -15.85 5.56 -1.96
C ARG A 65 -14.92 5.31 -3.14
N TYR A 66 -14.01 4.34 -3.07
CA TYR A 66 -13.06 4.13 -4.16
C TYR A 66 -13.74 3.56 -5.41
N SER A 67 -14.84 2.80 -5.27
CA SER A 67 -15.61 2.32 -6.43
C SER A 67 -16.34 3.46 -7.13
N ALA A 68 -16.94 4.39 -6.36
CA ALA A 68 -17.52 5.61 -6.91
C ALA A 68 -16.46 6.48 -7.63
N GLY A 69 -15.28 6.66 -7.02
CA GLY A 69 -14.17 7.40 -7.65
C GLY A 69 -13.62 6.71 -8.91
N THR A 70 -13.54 5.37 -8.92
CA THR A 70 -13.16 4.59 -10.11
C THR A 70 -14.14 4.84 -11.25
N ARG A 71 -15.45 4.81 -10.95
CA ARG A 71 -16.49 5.12 -11.93
C ARG A 71 -16.38 6.56 -12.43
N GLU A 72 -16.16 7.53 -11.55
CA GLU A 72 -15.98 8.94 -11.92
C GLU A 72 -14.83 9.12 -12.91
N ILE A 73 -13.68 8.48 -12.66
CA ILE A 73 -12.52 8.51 -13.55
C ILE A 73 -12.88 7.97 -14.94
N LEU A 74 -13.60 6.85 -15.01
CA LEU A 74 -14.05 6.26 -16.27
C LEU A 74 -15.04 7.18 -17.00
N GLU A 75 -15.97 7.80 -16.28
CA GLU A 75 -16.91 8.77 -16.86
C GLU A 75 -16.17 9.98 -17.46
N CYS A 76 -15.14 10.50 -16.79
CA CYS A 76 -14.28 11.55 -17.35
C CYS A 76 -13.56 11.06 -18.61
N PHE A 77 -12.90 9.90 -18.52
CA PHE A 77 -12.13 9.32 -19.61
C PHE A 77 -12.97 9.12 -20.88
N TYR A 78 -14.13 8.46 -20.78
CA TYR A 78 -14.97 8.18 -21.94
C TYR A 78 -15.70 9.40 -22.50
N SER A 79 -15.88 10.46 -21.71
CA SER A 79 -16.47 11.72 -22.19
C SER A 79 -15.44 12.75 -22.65
N GLY A 80 -14.14 12.40 -22.65
CA GLY A 80 -13.06 13.33 -23.00
C GLY A 80 -12.90 14.49 -22.02
N ARG A 81 -13.47 14.39 -20.81
CA ARG A 81 -13.28 15.39 -19.76
C ARG A 81 -12.00 15.11 -18.97
N PRO A 82 -11.34 16.15 -18.43
CA PRO A 82 -10.18 15.95 -17.57
C PRO A 82 -10.51 15.09 -16.35
N ILE A 83 -9.60 14.16 -16.02
CA ILE A 83 -9.57 13.50 -14.71
C ILE A 83 -9.05 14.54 -13.69
N ARG A 84 -9.58 14.49 -12.46
CA ARG A 84 -9.16 15.42 -11.40
C ARG A 84 -7.66 15.32 -11.13
N GLU A 85 -7.03 16.45 -10.86
CA GLU A 85 -5.58 16.54 -10.69
C GLU A 85 -5.10 15.68 -9.50
N GLU A 86 -5.85 15.66 -8.40
CA GLU A 86 -5.53 14.87 -7.21
C GLU A 86 -5.61 13.35 -7.42
N TYR A 87 -6.22 12.89 -8.52
CA TYR A 87 -6.26 11.46 -8.88
C TYR A 87 -5.13 11.05 -9.82
N LEU A 88 -4.46 12.02 -10.47
CA LEU A 88 -3.40 11.74 -11.42
C LEU A 88 -2.12 11.30 -10.71
N ILE A 89 -1.51 10.24 -11.24
CA ILE A 89 -0.16 9.81 -10.87
C ILE A 89 0.81 10.03 -12.03
N ALA A 90 0.40 9.67 -13.24
CA ALA A 90 1.15 9.91 -14.46
C ALA A 90 0.19 10.23 -15.60
N GLN A 91 0.58 11.18 -16.46
CA GLN A 91 -0.16 11.56 -17.66
C GLN A 91 0.83 12.09 -18.69
N GLY A 92 0.59 11.85 -19.98
CA GLY A 92 1.44 12.42 -21.05
C GLY A 92 2.91 11.97 -21.01
N GLY A 93 3.22 10.81 -20.42
CA GLY A 93 4.58 10.28 -20.33
C GLY A 93 5.41 10.80 -19.15
N HIS A 94 4.81 11.54 -18.21
CA HIS A 94 5.48 12.07 -17.02
C HIS A 94 4.62 11.91 -15.78
N LEU A 95 5.23 12.07 -14.59
CA LEU A 95 4.48 12.21 -13.35
C LEU A 95 3.59 13.46 -13.42
N ALA A 96 2.38 13.37 -12.89
CA ALA A 96 1.39 14.45 -12.89
C ALA A 96 0.59 14.44 -11.58
N GLY A 97 -0.04 15.56 -11.24
CA GLY A 97 -0.90 15.69 -10.08
C GLY A 97 -0.25 15.19 -8.78
N ALA A 98 -0.98 14.36 -8.02
CA ALA A 98 -0.47 13.75 -6.80
C ALA A 98 0.81 12.91 -7.02
N GLY A 99 0.97 12.35 -8.21
CA GLY A 99 2.17 11.62 -8.62
C GLY A 99 3.44 12.47 -8.61
N ALA A 100 3.37 13.66 -9.19
CA ALA A 100 4.52 14.58 -9.28
C ALA A 100 4.98 15.09 -7.91
N HIS A 101 4.06 15.23 -6.97
CA HIS A 101 4.38 15.64 -5.60
C HIS A 101 4.98 14.50 -4.76
N SER A 102 4.51 13.26 -4.95
CA SER A 102 4.69 12.18 -3.96
C SER A 102 5.66 11.08 -4.40
N TYR A 103 6.00 11.00 -5.69
CA TYR A 103 6.79 9.90 -6.24
C TYR A 103 8.04 10.39 -6.96
N SER A 104 9.04 9.52 -6.99
CA SER A 104 10.20 9.63 -7.87
C SER A 104 10.24 8.40 -8.77
N VAL A 105 10.54 8.60 -10.05
CA VAL A 105 10.90 7.51 -10.97
C VAL A 105 12.42 7.39 -10.96
N ARG A 106 12.92 6.23 -10.52
CA ARG A 106 14.34 5.86 -10.61
C ARG A 106 14.49 4.75 -11.64
#